data_AF-E7G694-F1
#
_entry.id   AF-E7G694-F1
#
_cell.length_a   1.000
_cell.length_b   1.000
_cell.length_c   1.000
_cell.angle_alpha   90.00
_cell.angle_beta   90.00
_cell.angle_gamma   90.00
#
_symmetry.space_group_name_H-M   'P 1'
#
loop_
_entity.id
_entity.type
_entity.pdbx_description
1 polymer ?
#
loop_
_entity_poly.entity_id
_entity_poly.type
_entity_poly.pdbx_seq_one_letter_code
_entity_poly.pdbx_strand_id
1 'polypeptide(L)'
;MINTSIELQNITKIYRLKKYFNATPEQIKETLFLEYSRIPRSVMSELIETKDASEFLKKLAESPYKLFVDDNEFVYIEYYTEKINYHLAKRFMRFSTDSALVYMTYKIVYQVEIDNLKHIIEGLRYGETPSQIESMLIY
;
A
#
# COMPACT_ATOMS: atom_id res chain seq x y z
N MET A 1 14.00 -0.80 0.00
CA MET A 1 12.95 0.23 -0.20
C MET A 1 12.28 0.08 -1.55
N ILE A 2 13.02 0.21 -2.66
CA ILE A 2 12.43 0.20 -4.02
C ILE A 2 11.62 -1.09 -4.30
N ASN A 3 12.19 -2.28 -4.10
CA ASN A 3 11.48 -3.53 -4.36
C ASN A 3 10.17 -3.64 -3.55
N THR A 4 10.21 -3.29 -2.26
CA THR A 4 9.01 -3.27 -1.40
C THR A 4 7.98 -2.26 -1.90
N SER A 5 8.40 -1.09 -2.37
CA SER A 5 7.48 -0.12 -2.97
C SER A 5 6.81 -0.68 -4.24
N ILE A 6 7.55 -1.40 -5.09
CA ILE A 6 7.02 -2.04 -6.30
C ILE A 6 6.00 -3.13 -5.93
N GLU A 7 6.31 -3.94 -4.92
CA GLU A 7 5.40 -5.00 -4.43
C GLU A 7 4.08 -4.43 -3.94
N LEU A 8 4.14 -3.38 -3.10
CA LEU A 8 2.98 -2.70 -2.57
C LEU A 8 2.14 -2.07 -3.69
N GLN A 9 2.78 -1.47 -4.70
CA GLN A 9 2.09 -0.95 -5.88
C GLN A 9 1.40 -2.05 -6.69
N ASN A 10 2.06 -3.20 -6.89
CA ASN A 10 1.46 -4.34 -7.58
C ASN A 10 0.23 -4.85 -6.83
N ILE A 11 0.32 -5.00 -5.50
CA ILE A 11 -0.80 -5.42 -4.64
C ILE A 11 -1.99 -4.46 -4.78
N THR A 12 -1.74 -3.15 -4.68
CA THR A 12 -2.77 -2.12 -4.86
C THR A 12 -3.40 -2.18 -6.26
N LYS A 13 -2.58 -2.35 -7.32
CA LYS A 13 -3.08 -2.48 -8.69
C LYS A 13 -3.98 -3.69 -8.87
N ILE A 14 -3.57 -4.87 -8.40
CA ILE A 14 -4.36 -6.11 -8.52
C ILE A 14 -5.73 -5.91 -7.86
N TYR A 15 -5.75 -5.39 -6.63
CA TYR A 15 -6.99 -5.12 -5.91
C TYR A 15 -7.91 -4.15 -6.67
N ARG A 16 -7.39 -3.01 -7.13
CA ARG A 16 -8.19 -1.99 -7.85
C ARG A 16 -8.76 -2.55 -9.15
N LEU A 17 -7.95 -3.25 -9.93
CA LEU A 17 -8.35 -3.83 -11.21
C LEU A 17 -9.43 -4.89 -11.06
N LYS A 18 -9.38 -5.68 -9.97
CA LYS A 18 -10.44 -6.63 -9.64
C LYS A 18 -11.70 -5.97 -9.08
N LYS A 19 -11.56 -4.96 -8.21
CA LYS A 19 -12.69 -4.32 -7.52
C LYS A 19 -13.50 -3.39 -8.41
N TYR A 20 -12.83 -2.62 -9.26
CA TYR A 20 -13.46 -1.52 -10.00
C TYR A 20 -13.55 -1.74 -11.51
N PHE A 21 -12.71 -2.61 -12.07
CA PHE A 21 -12.56 -2.75 -13.53
C PHE A 21 -12.88 -4.15 -14.05
N ASN A 22 -13.13 -5.14 -13.17
CA ASN A 22 -13.34 -6.54 -13.51
C ASN A 22 -12.31 -7.07 -14.52
N ALA A 23 -11.05 -6.63 -14.41
CA ALA A 23 -10.01 -6.96 -15.36
C ALA A 23 -9.66 -8.46 -15.31
N THR A 24 -9.35 -9.05 -16.46
CA THR A 24 -8.92 -10.45 -16.53
C THR A 24 -7.51 -10.64 -15.95
N PRO A 25 -7.13 -11.85 -15.51
CA PRO A 25 -5.77 -12.15 -15.06
C PRO A 25 -4.68 -11.70 -16.03
N GLU A 26 -4.91 -11.85 -17.34
CA GLU A 26 -3.99 -11.45 -18.40
C GLU A 26 -3.80 -9.92 -18.44
N GLN A 27 -4.91 -9.17 -18.43
CA GLN A 27 -4.88 -7.70 -18.39
C GLN A 27 -4.18 -7.18 -17.15
N ILE A 28 -4.43 -7.81 -16.00
CA ILE A 28 -3.75 -7.45 -14.75
C ILE A 28 -2.25 -7.65 -14.91
N LYS A 29 -1.82 -8.83 -15.37
CA LYS A 29 -0.40 -9.20 -15.51
C LYS A 29 0.40 -8.24 -16.37
N GLU A 30 -0.18 -7.71 -17.44
CA GLU A 30 0.46 -6.71 -18.33
C GLU A 30 0.78 -5.38 -17.63
N THR A 31 0.07 -5.04 -16.56
CA THR A 31 0.25 -3.77 -15.83
C THR A 31 1.23 -3.84 -14.65
N LEU A 32 1.74 -5.04 -14.33
CA LEU A 32 2.53 -5.30 -13.13
C LEU A 32 4.03 -5.38 -13.44
N PHE A 33 4.83 -4.93 -12.47
CA PHE A 33 6.28 -5.09 -12.51
C PHE A 33 6.69 -6.33 -11.72
N LEU A 34 6.90 -7.46 -12.41
CA LEU A 34 7.14 -8.77 -11.77
C LEU A 34 8.63 -9.12 -11.57
N GLU A 35 9.54 -8.31 -12.10
CA GLU A 35 10.99 -8.60 -12.10
C GLU A 35 11.68 -8.28 -10.77
N TYR A 36 11.14 -7.34 -10.01
CA TYR A 36 11.77 -6.80 -8.79
C TYR A 36 10.92 -7.02 -7.54
N SER A 37 10.49 -8.27 -7.35
CA SER A 37 9.60 -8.70 -6.27
C SER A 37 10.29 -9.71 -5.35
N ARG A 38 10.14 -9.55 -4.03
CA ARG A 38 10.45 -10.57 -3.01
C ARG A 38 9.32 -11.58 -2.88
N ILE A 39 8.09 -11.23 -3.26
CA ILE A 39 7.00 -12.19 -3.45
C ILE A 39 7.36 -13.08 -4.64
N PRO A 40 7.42 -14.41 -4.47
CA PRO A 40 7.69 -15.35 -5.55
C PRO A 40 6.70 -15.19 -6.69
N ARG A 41 7.16 -15.41 -7.93
CA ARG A 41 6.29 -15.33 -9.11
C ARG A 41 5.10 -16.29 -9.05
N SER A 42 5.27 -17.46 -8.43
CA SER A 42 4.17 -18.41 -8.18
C SER A 42 3.07 -17.78 -7.33
N VAL A 43 3.43 -17.23 -6.16
CA VAL A 43 2.50 -16.55 -5.25
C VAL A 43 1.84 -15.36 -5.93
N MET A 44 2.59 -14.55 -6.68
CA MET A 44 2.02 -13.42 -7.41
C MET A 44 1.04 -13.87 -8.50
N SER A 45 1.36 -14.94 -9.23
CA SER A 45 0.45 -15.49 -10.24
C SER A 45 -0.83 -15.99 -9.57
N GLU A 46 -0.71 -16.71 -8.46
CA GLU A 46 -1.84 -17.14 -7.65
C GLU A 46 -2.74 -16.01 -7.13
N LEU A 47 -2.17 -14.86 -6.81
CA LEU A 47 -2.91 -13.65 -6.43
C LEU A 47 -3.61 -12.99 -7.62
N ILE A 48 -3.00 -13.04 -8.80
CA ILE A 48 -3.59 -12.51 -10.05
C ILE A 48 -4.76 -13.38 -10.51
N GLU A 49 -4.69 -14.68 -10.31
CA GLU A 49 -5.72 -15.66 -10.72
C GLU A 49 -6.97 -15.68 -9.81
N THR A 50 -7.00 -14.94 -8.70
CA THR A 50 -8.20 -14.91 -7.84
C THR A 50 -9.40 -14.33 -8.59
N LYS A 51 -10.61 -14.77 -8.28
CA LYS A 51 -11.82 -14.37 -9.00
C LYS A 51 -12.15 -12.90 -8.83
N ASP A 52 -12.04 -12.40 -7.60
CA ASP A 52 -12.44 -11.04 -7.23
C ASP A 52 -11.55 -10.44 -6.14
N ALA A 53 -11.84 -9.19 -5.80
CA ALA A 53 -11.09 -8.44 -4.79
C ALA A 53 -11.22 -9.03 -3.38
N SER A 54 -12.33 -9.68 -3.05
CA SER A 54 -12.55 -10.30 -1.74
C SER A 54 -11.72 -11.57 -1.60
N GLU A 55 -11.70 -12.42 -2.62
CA GLU A 55 -10.85 -13.61 -2.66
C GLU A 55 -9.36 -13.23 -2.68
N PHE A 56 -9.00 -12.18 -3.43
CA PHE A 56 -7.65 -11.62 -3.39
C PHE A 56 -7.21 -11.24 -1.98
N LEU A 57 -8.04 -10.50 -1.24
CA LEU A 57 -7.71 -10.08 0.13
C LEU A 57 -7.56 -11.28 1.08
N LYS A 58 -8.45 -12.28 0.99
CA LYS A 58 -8.33 -13.50 1.79
C LYS A 58 -7.01 -14.22 1.52
N LYS A 59 -6.68 -14.42 0.26
CA LYS A 59 -5.45 -15.12 -0.15
C LYS A 59 -4.19 -14.33 0.23
N LEU A 60 -4.23 -13.01 0.14
CA LEU A 60 -3.15 -12.13 0.59
C LEU A 60 -2.95 -12.24 2.12
N ALA A 61 -4.04 -12.31 2.89
CA ALA A 61 -3.99 -12.44 4.35
C ALA A 61 -3.46 -13.82 4.82
N GLU A 62 -3.70 -14.88 4.04
CA GLU A 62 -3.17 -16.22 4.27
C GLU A 62 -1.68 -16.34 3.90
N SER A 63 -1.18 -15.45 3.06
CA SER A 63 0.22 -15.48 2.64
C SER A 63 1.17 -15.06 3.79
N PRO A 64 2.45 -15.48 3.75
CA PRO A 64 3.47 -14.97 4.68
C PRO A 64 3.64 -13.44 4.64
N TYR A 65 3.11 -12.81 3.60
CA TYR A 65 3.04 -11.36 3.40
C TYR A 65 1.73 -10.82 3.91
N LYS A 66 1.26 -11.29 5.08
CA LYS A 66 0.13 -10.74 5.81
C LYS A 66 0.39 -9.25 6.03
N LEU A 67 0.06 -8.43 5.02
CA LEU A 67 -0.17 -7.02 5.21
C LEU A 67 -1.16 -6.98 6.35
N PHE A 68 -0.83 -6.23 7.40
CA PHE A 68 -1.61 -6.12 8.61
C PHE A 68 -2.99 -5.57 8.25
N VAL A 69 -3.87 -6.42 7.73
CA VAL A 69 -5.30 -6.21 7.66
C VAL A 69 -5.71 -6.33 9.11
N ASP A 70 -5.68 -5.19 9.79
CA ASP A 70 -6.15 -5.06 11.15
C ASP A 70 -7.67 -5.31 11.13
N ASP A 71 -8.22 -5.79 12.24
CA ASP A 71 -9.67 -6.07 12.37
C ASP A 71 -10.53 -4.78 12.29
N ASN A 72 -9.90 -3.63 12.09
CA ASN A 72 -10.57 -2.38 11.87
C ASN A 72 -11.09 -2.29 10.43
N GLU A 73 -12.40 -2.11 10.30
CA GLU A 73 -13.07 -1.70 9.06
C GLU A 73 -12.53 -0.34 8.59
N PHE A 74 -11.35 -0.28 7.96
CA PHE A 74 -10.88 0.94 7.32
C PHE A 74 -10.58 0.76 5.83
N VAL A 75 -11.48 1.42 5.08
CA VAL A 75 -11.26 2.37 3.99
C VAL A 75 -10.71 1.77 2.69
N TYR A 76 -9.41 1.59 2.46
CA TYR A 76 -8.93 1.05 1.16
C TYR A 76 -7.55 0.39 1.30
N ILE A 77 -7.20 -0.52 0.38
CA ILE A 77 -5.91 -1.24 0.38
C ILE A 77 -4.70 -0.27 0.36
N GLU A 78 -4.90 0.91 -0.24
CA GLU A 78 -3.93 1.99 -0.34
C GLU A 78 -3.41 2.42 1.03
N TYR A 79 -4.30 2.62 2.01
CA TYR A 79 -3.94 3.04 3.36
C TYR A 79 -2.96 2.06 4.01
N TYR A 80 -3.22 0.75 3.88
CA TYR A 80 -2.34 -0.29 4.40
C TYR A 80 -0.96 -0.27 3.72
N THR A 81 -0.95 -0.14 2.40
CA THR A 81 0.30 -0.09 1.65
C THR A 81 1.14 1.15 1.99
N GLU A 82 0.50 2.30 2.15
CA GLU A 82 1.16 3.55 2.53
C GLU A 82 1.70 3.49 3.96
N LYS A 83 0.92 2.93 4.90
CA LYS A 83 1.35 2.75 6.29
C LYS A 83 2.60 1.85 6.41
N ILE A 84 2.65 0.75 5.66
CA ILE A 84 3.85 -0.11 5.61
C ILE A 84 5.04 0.66 5.05
N ASN A 85 4.84 1.39 3.94
CA ASN A 85 5.90 2.16 3.31
C ASN A 85 6.43 3.24 4.27
N TYR A 86 5.54 3.93 4.98
CA TYR A 86 5.87 4.94 5.99
C TYR A 86 6.69 4.37 7.16
N HIS A 87 6.25 3.26 7.78
CA HIS A 87 6.99 2.66 8.88
C HIS A 87 8.37 2.15 8.44
N LEU A 88 8.45 1.56 7.25
CA LEU A 88 9.71 1.11 6.68
C LEU A 88 10.64 2.29 6.38
N ALA A 89 10.10 3.38 5.83
CA ALA A 89 10.84 4.61 5.58
C ALA A 89 11.39 5.21 6.88
N LYS A 90 10.59 5.33 7.94
CA LYS A 90 11.06 5.80 9.26
C LYS A 90 12.18 4.94 9.82
N ARG A 91 12.07 3.62 9.69
CA ARG A 91 13.12 2.69 10.15
C ARG A 91 14.43 2.93 9.39
N PHE A 92 14.42 2.97 8.07
CA PHE A 92 15.63 3.21 7.29
C PHE A 92 16.17 4.62 7.48
N MET A 93 15.32 5.64 7.60
CA MET A 93 15.74 7.01 7.89
C MET A 93 16.50 7.09 9.22
N ARG A 94 16.10 6.31 10.23
CA ARG A 94 16.74 6.31 11.55
C ARG A 94 18.01 5.47 11.64
N PHE A 95 18.05 4.32 10.96
CA PHE A 95 19.08 3.30 11.19
C PHE A 95 20.04 3.05 10.01
N SER A 96 19.75 3.57 8.82
CA SER A 96 20.63 3.41 7.66
C SER A 96 21.84 4.35 7.77
N THR A 97 23.01 3.87 7.32
CA THR A 97 24.22 4.69 7.13
C THR A 97 24.41 5.12 5.67
N ASP A 98 23.65 4.56 4.73
CA ASP A 98 23.65 4.96 3.33
C ASP A 98 22.91 6.28 3.13
N SER A 99 23.62 7.31 2.68
CA SER A 99 23.08 8.68 2.55
C SER A 99 21.97 8.81 1.52
N ALA A 100 22.06 8.08 0.40
CA ALA A 100 21.06 8.13 -0.66
C ALA A 100 19.74 7.49 -0.18
N LEU A 101 19.84 6.38 0.54
CA LEU A 101 18.70 5.70 1.15
C LEU A 101 18.03 6.58 2.21
N VAL A 102 18.80 7.23 3.08
CA VAL A 102 18.27 8.16 4.10
C VAL A 102 17.52 9.32 3.44
N TYR A 103 18.08 9.93 2.40
CA TYR A 103 17.40 11.01 1.68
C TYR A 103 16.11 10.54 0.99
N MET A 104 16.13 9.35 0.37
CA MET A 104 14.95 8.76 -0.25
C MET A 104 13.85 8.51 0.78
N THR A 105 14.18 7.94 1.94
CA THR A 105 13.18 7.64 2.97
C THR A 105 12.67 8.88 3.68
N TYR A 106 13.51 9.91 3.84
CA TYR A 106 13.07 11.24 4.26
C TYR A 106 11.99 11.80 3.32
N LYS A 107 12.21 11.72 1.99
CA LYS A 107 11.21 12.18 1.01
C LYS A 107 9.87 11.47 1.15
N ILE A 108 9.87 10.17 1.44
CA ILE A 108 8.64 9.39 1.67
C ILE A 108 7.92 9.90 2.92
N VAL A 109 8.63 10.03 4.04
CA VAL A 109 8.04 10.53 5.31
C VAL A 109 7.50 11.94 5.15
N TYR A 110 8.25 12.82 4.49
CA TYR A 110 7.85 14.20 4.20
C TYR A 110 6.59 14.27 3.33
N GLN A 111 6.46 13.38 2.33
CA GLN A 111 5.27 13.32 1.49
C GLN A 111 4.03 12.92 2.31
N VAL A 112 4.16 11.91 3.18
CA VAL A 112 3.08 11.49 4.08
C VAL A 112 2.65 12.63 5.00
N GLU A 113 3.60 13.41 5.52
CA GLU A 113 3.29 14.58 6.35
C GLU A 113 2.50 15.65 5.57
N ILE A 114 2.88 15.93 4.32
CA ILE A 114 2.12 16.83 3.44
C ILE A 114 0.69 16.30 3.21
N ASP A 115 0.53 15.01 2.96
CA ASP A 115 -0.77 14.43 2.66
C ASP A 115 -1.67 14.39 3.90
N ASN A 116 -1.12 14.12 5.09
CA ASN A 116 -1.82 14.30 6.37
C ASN A 116 -2.31 15.74 6.54
N LEU A 117 -1.47 16.74 6.26
CA LEU A 117 -1.88 18.15 6.33
C LEU A 117 -3.01 18.47 5.37
N LYS A 118 -2.98 17.93 4.14
CA LYS A 118 -4.11 18.07 3.19
C LYS A 118 -5.38 17.47 3.75
N HIS A 119 -5.33 16.23 4.27
CA HIS A 119 -6.50 15.58 4.86
C HIS A 119 -7.08 16.36 6.04
N ILE A 120 -6.24 16.94 6.91
CA ILE A 120 -6.69 17.81 7.99
C ILE A 120 -7.38 19.07 7.44
N ILE A 121 -6.75 19.75 6.47
CA ILE A 121 -7.28 20.99 5.89
C ILE A 121 -8.61 20.74 5.17
N GLU A 122 -8.71 19.66 4.39
CA GLU A 122 -9.91 19.28 3.64
C GLU A 122 -11.00 18.79 4.58
N GLY A 123 -10.68 17.96 5.56
CA GLY A 123 -11.64 17.49 6.56
C GLY A 123 -12.28 18.65 7.32
N LEU A 124 -11.48 19.63 7.75
CA LEU A 124 -11.99 20.85 8.37
C LEU A 124 -12.86 21.68 7.41
N ARG A 125 -12.45 21.79 6.14
CA ARG A 125 -13.21 22.53 5.11
C ARG A 125 -14.59 21.93 4.87
N TYR A 126 -14.70 20.60 4.88
CA TYR A 126 -15.96 19.89 4.62
C TYR A 126 -16.77 19.60 5.89
N GLY A 127 -16.26 19.96 7.08
CA GLY A 127 -16.96 19.77 8.35
C GLY A 127 -16.98 18.33 8.84
N GLU A 128 -15.99 17.52 8.44
CA GLU A 128 -15.82 16.15 8.92
C GLU A 128 -15.52 16.11 10.42
N THR A 129 -15.94 15.03 11.09
CA THR A 129 -15.64 14.88 12.52
C THR A 129 -14.15 14.61 12.74
N PRO A 130 -13.58 15.00 13.91
CA PRO A 130 -12.18 14.72 14.21
C PRO A 130 -11.79 13.24 14.07
N SER A 131 -12.69 12.33 14.44
CA SER A 131 -12.47 10.89 14.32
C SER A 131 -12.36 10.41 12.87
N GLN A 132 -13.14 11.00 11.95
CA GLN A 132 -13.06 10.67 10.52
C GLN A 132 -11.76 11.20 9.92
N ILE A 133 -11.38 12.44 10.25
CA ILE A 133 -10.12 13.03 9.79
C ILE A 133 -8.94 12.17 10.27
N GLU A 134 -8.94 11.81 11.56
CA GLU A 134 -7.87 10.98 12.15
C GLU A 134 -7.73 9.62 11.45
N SER A 135 -8.84 9.00 11.05
CA SER A 135 -8.81 7.71 10.34
C SER A 135 -8.12 7.77 8.97
N MET A 136 -7.96 8.96 8.40
CA MET A 136 -7.28 9.18 7.12
C MET A 136 -5.78 9.46 7.29
N LEU A 137 -5.30 9.67 8.53
CA LEU A 137 -3.91 10.03 8.79
C LEU A 137 -3.02 8.81 8.95
N ILE A 138 -1.75 8.97 8.56
CA ILE A 138 -0.70 7.98 8.72
C ILE A 138 0.42 8.59 9.56
N TYR A 139 0.70 8.04 10.75
CA TYR A 139 1.69 8.60 11.68
C TYR A 139 2.43 7.56 12.53
#